data_AF-A0A914CPJ4-F1
#
_entry.id   AF-A0A914CPJ4-F1
#
_cell.length_a   1.000
_cell.length_b   1.000
_cell.length_c   1.000
_cell.angle_alpha   90.00
_cell.angle_beta   90.00
_cell.angle_gamma   90.00
#
_symmetry.space_group_name_H-M   'P 1'
#
loop_
_entity.id
_entity.type
_entity.pdbx_description
1 polymer ?
#
loop_
_entity_poly.entity_id
_entity_poly.type
_entity_poly.pdbx_seq_one_letter_code
_entity_poly.pdbx_strand_id
1 'polypeptide(L)'
;MLKKKRPYCCLKLSESCEHCPYTTAREYNWKNSAIIVAVDQSSRNVRRGSPGIFNLILPLRSYFRSPHELRPIVLLLNTKEHHAPNSVFLDIMASFPLIYWMRGNFSNVDDLLRAGICQSEHMVMARESATYHQEYLDDCDSVINAQIIHRTFPKVKLITELSHFSNMRFMEFSPDNEYAMQQSKFEKKQRDRGSHLHFMFRLPFAKGSVFSANLIDRLLYQSFVKPYLVDFLKIMLGTEESHGSGSLVSVS
;
A
#
# COMPACT_ATOMS: atom_id res chain seq x y z
N MET A 1 -14.27 7.27 -14.71
CA MET A 1 -13.09 7.48 -15.57
C MET A 1 -13.14 8.86 -16.22
N LEU A 2 -12.01 9.39 -16.68
CA LEU A 2 -11.93 10.66 -17.40
C LEU A 2 -12.50 10.54 -18.81
N LYS A 3 -13.21 11.59 -19.29
CA LYS A 3 -13.71 11.66 -20.67
C LYS A 3 -12.59 11.72 -21.71
N LYS A 4 -11.47 12.36 -21.36
CA LYS A 4 -10.25 12.44 -22.18
C LYS A 4 -9.08 11.91 -21.37
N LYS A 5 -8.34 10.96 -21.94
CA LYS A 5 -7.12 10.40 -21.33
C LYS A 5 -6.06 11.49 -21.19
N ARG A 6 -5.31 11.45 -20.09
CA ARG A 6 -4.17 12.34 -19.86
C ARG A 6 -2.98 11.91 -20.73
N PRO A 7 -2.17 12.85 -21.25
CA PRO A 7 -0.96 12.50 -21.97
C PRO A 7 0.05 11.83 -21.03
N TYR A 8 0.81 10.86 -21.53
CA TYR A 8 1.71 10.04 -20.70
C TYR A 8 2.78 10.86 -19.97
N CYS A 9 3.26 11.94 -20.58
CA CYS A 9 4.22 12.86 -19.94
C CYS A 9 3.66 13.50 -18.67
N CYS A 10 2.36 13.81 -18.61
CA CYS A 10 1.72 14.37 -17.41
C CYS A 10 1.52 13.36 -16.28
N LEU A 11 1.64 12.06 -16.56
CA LEU A 11 1.55 11.04 -15.52
C LEU A 11 2.83 10.96 -14.69
N LYS A 12 3.97 11.37 -15.27
CA LYS A 12 5.26 11.36 -14.61
C LYS A 12 5.41 12.62 -13.75
N LEU A 13 5.65 12.43 -12.45
CA LEU A 13 5.75 13.54 -11.50
C LEU A 13 7.11 14.24 -11.53
N SER A 14 8.18 13.48 -11.81
CA SER A 14 9.57 13.91 -11.61
C SER A 14 10.15 14.73 -12.77
N GLU A 15 9.41 14.91 -13.85
CA GLU A 15 9.89 15.56 -15.07
C GLU A 15 8.87 16.57 -15.57
N SER A 16 9.32 17.79 -15.81
CA SER A 16 8.53 18.81 -16.48
C SER A 16 8.25 18.40 -17.93
N CYS A 17 7.05 18.70 -18.41
CA CYS A 17 6.68 18.54 -19.81
C CYS A 17 6.01 19.82 -20.33
N GLU A 18 5.79 19.90 -21.65
CA GLU A 18 5.14 21.07 -22.28
C GLU A 18 3.76 21.40 -21.71
N HIS A 19 3.07 20.41 -21.14
CA HIS A 19 1.76 20.60 -20.52
C HIS A 19 1.81 21.06 -19.05
N CYS A 20 2.91 20.75 -18.35
CA CYS A 20 3.01 20.91 -16.91
C CYS A 20 4.48 21.04 -16.50
N PRO A 21 4.92 22.21 -15.99
CA PRO A 21 6.31 22.43 -15.59
C PRO A 21 6.66 21.82 -14.23
N TYR A 22 5.69 21.25 -13.52
CA TYR A 22 5.89 20.79 -12.16
C TYR A 22 6.80 19.56 -12.08
N THR A 23 7.69 19.55 -11.09
CA THR A 23 8.69 18.48 -10.89
C THR A 23 8.57 17.79 -9.53
N THR A 24 7.78 18.37 -8.62
CA THR A 24 7.55 17.83 -7.28
C THR A 24 6.06 17.80 -6.97
N ALA A 25 5.62 16.85 -6.13
CA ALA A 25 4.22 16.77 -5.69
C ALA A 25 3.71 18.07 -5.06
N ARG A 26 4.60 18.79 -4.36
CA ARG A 26 4.28 20.05 -3.68
C ARG A 26 3.82 21.14 -4.65
N GLU A 27 4.37 21.18 -5.86
CA GLU A 27 4.03 22.20 -6.87
C GLU A 27 2.63 22.02 -7.45
N TYR A 28 2.09 20.80 -7.42
CA TYR A 28 0.73 20.52 -7.88
C TYR A 28 -0.35 21.09 -6.95
N ASN A 29 0.00 21.48 -5.72
CA ASN A 29 -0.89 22.09 -4.72
C ASN A 29 -2.27 21.39 -4.62
N TRP A 30 -2.25 20.06 -4.44
CA TRP A 30 -3.46 19.27 -4.36
C TRP A 30 -4.32 19.66 -3.15
N LYS A 31 -5.65 19.66 -3.32
CA LYS A 31 -6.60 19.98 -2.24
C LYS A 31 -6.58 18.95 -1.12
N ASN A 32 -6.53 17.67 -1.49
CA ASN A 32 -6.53 16.55 -0.54
C ASN A 32 -5.12 15.97 -0.39
N SER A 33 -4.82 15.46 0.80
CA SER A 33 -3.56 14.76 1.09
C SER A 33 -3.34 13.58 0.14
N ALA A 34 -2.12 13.43 -0.35
CA ALA A 34 -1.78 12.34 -1.25
C ALA A 34 -1.66 10.99 -0.52
N ILE A 35 -1.78 9.92 -1.31
CA ILE A 35 -1.46 8.55 -0.93
C ILE A 35 -0.23 8.15 -1.73
N ILE A 36 0.85 7.78 -1.04
CA ILE A 36 2.05 7.27 -1.70
C ILE A 36 1.98 5.74 -1.71
N VAL A 37 2.18 5.12 -2.85
CA VAL A 37 2.29 3.66 -2.98
C VAL A 37 3.70 3.37 -3.47
N ALA A 38 4.54 2.91 -2.56
CA ALA A 38 5.92 2.55 -2.82
C ALA A 38 6.00 1.04 -3.09
N VAL A 39 6.46 0.69 -4.29
CA VAL A 39 6.55 -0.70 -4.73
C VAL A 39 8.00 -1.03 -5.02
N ASP A 40 8.54 -2.00 -4.29
CA ASP A 40 9.86 -2.54 -4.64
C ASP A 40 9.74 -3.52 -5.81
N GLN A 41 10.21 -3.11 -6.98
CA GLN A 41 10.15 -3.87 -8.23
C GLN A 41 11.47 -4.60 -8.50
N SER A 42 12.04 -5.19 -7.47
CA SER A 42 13.29 -5.94 -7.55
C SER A 42 13.18 -7.23 -8.39
N SER A 43 11.97 -7.66 -8.78
CA SER A 43 11.70 -8.84 -9.61
C SER A 43 11.32 -8.55 -11.08
N ARG A 44 11.72 -9.47 -11.96
CA ARG A 44 11.54 -9.44 -13.43
C ARG A 44 10.07 -9.42 -13.90
N ASN A 45 9.09 -9.59 -13.00
CA ASN A 45 7.68 -9.76 -13.37
C ASN A 45 6.94 -8.43 -13.63
N VAL A 46 7.55 -7.30 -13.31
CA VAL A 46 7.01 -5.96 -13.64
C VAL A 46 7.31 -5.52 -15.08
N ARG A 47 7.51 -6.46 -16.00
CA ARG A 47 7.37 -6.16 -17.45
C ARG A 47 5.90 -6.04 -17.86
N ARG A 48 4.96 -6.42 -16.99
CA ARG A 48 3.51 -6.28 -17.17
C ARG A 48 3.00 -5.57 -15.92
N GLY A 49 2.47 -4.36 -16.04
CA GLY A 49 1.97 -3.61 -14.89
C GLY A 49 1.14 -4.50 -13.97
N SER A 50 1.57 -4.60 -12.71
CA SER A 50 1.05 -5.60 -11.78
C SER A 50 -0.47 -5.46 -11.63
N PRO A 51 -1.25 -6.54 -11.83
CA PRO A 51 -2.68 -6.56 -11.53
C PRO A 51 -2.97 -6.07 -10.09
N GLY A 52 -2.02 -6.26 -9.16
CA GLY A 52 -2.16 -5.86 -7.76
C GLY A 52 -2.31 -4.34 -7.57
N ILE A 53 -1.53 -3.53 -8.29
CA ILE A 53 -1.61 -2.05 -8.17
C ILE A 53 -2.96 -1.57 -8.71
N PHE A 54 -3.49 -2.20 -9.75
CA PHE A 54 -4.82 -1.86 -10.26
C PHE A 54 -5.93 -2.20 -9.26
N ASN A 55 -5.85 -3.35 -8.61
CA ASN A 55 -6.79 -3.74 -7.56
C ASN A 55 -6.76 -2.78 -6.36
N LEU A 56 -5.64 -2.08 -6.14
CA LEU A 56 -5.57 -1.00 -5.15
C LEU A 56 -6.24 0.30 -5.66
N ILE A 57 -6.02 0.66 -6.92
CA ILE A 57 -6.54 1.90 -7.51
C ILE A 57 -8.06 1.85 -7.70
N LEU A 58 -8.62 0.70 -8.11
CA LEU A 58 -10.03 0.57 -8.49
C LEU A 58 -10.99 1.02 -7.37
N PRO A 59 -10.91 0.50 -6.13
CA PRO A 59 -11.78 0.95 -5.04
C PRO A 59 -11.57 2.41 -4.64
N LEU A 60 -10.34 2.92 -4.80
CA LEU A 60 -9.98 4.32 -4.50
C LEU A 60 -10.45 5.31 -5.59
N ARG A 61 -10.96 4.79 -6.71
CA ARG A 61 -11.50 5.55 -7.84
C ARG A 61 -12.90 5.07 -8.23
N SER A 62 -13.59 4.37 -7.31
CA SER A 62 -14.92 3.83 -7.54
C SER A 62 -15.95 4.95 -7.74
N TYR A 63 -17.05 4.62 -8.40
CA TYR A 63 -18.15 5.55 -8.65
C TYR A 63 -18.80 6.06 -7.35
N PHE A 64 -18.76 5.26 -6.28
CA PHE A 64 -19.34 5.61 -4.98
C PHE A 64 -18.58 6.73 -4.25
N ARG A 65 -17.36 7.08 -4.69
CA ARG A 65 -16.56 8.16 -4.09
C ARG A 65 -16.91 9.49 -4.74
N SER A 66 -17.14 10.51 -3.93
CA SER A 66 -17.38 11.85 -4.47
C SER A 66 -16.09 12.40 -5.12
N PRO A 67 -16.19 13.15 -6.24
CA PRO A 67 -15.02 13.74 -6.90
C PRO A 67 -14.19 14.66 -6.00
N HIS A 68 -14.83 15.27 -4.99
CA HIS A 68 -14.18 16.20 -4.06
C HIS A 68 -13.35 15.49 -2.99
N GLU A 69 -13.64 14.23 -2.67
CA GLU A 69 -12.90 13.42 -1.69
C GLU A 69 -11.73 12.66 -2.31
N LEU A 70 -11.58 12.71 -3.64
CA LEU A 70 -10.51 11.99 -4.33
C LEU A 70 -9.13 12.46 -3.86
N ARG A 71 -8.36 11.53 -3.34
CA ARG A 71 -6.98 11.74 -2.92
C ARG A 71 -6.02 11.42 -4.06
N PRO A 72 -5.05 12.29 -4.38
CA PRO A 72 -3.99 11.99 -5.34
C PRO A 72 -3.25 10.72 -4.96
N ILE A 73 -2.91 9.88 -5.94
CA ILE A 73 -2.11 8.67 -5.73
C ILE A 73 -0.79 8.85 -6.47
N VAL A 74 0.32 8.71 -5.75
CA VAL A 74 1.69 8.75 -6.29
C VAL A 74 2.30 7.37 -6.19
N LEU A 75 2.56 6.74 -7.34
CA LEU A 75 3.24 5.46 -7.41
C LEU A 75 4.76 5.70 -7.45
N LEU A 76 5.46 5.31 -6.39
CA LEU A 76 6.91 5.35 -6.31
C LEU A 76 7.45 3.98 -6.72
N LEU A 77 8.01 3.90 -7.92
CA LEU A 77 8.43 2.63 -8.53
C LEU A 77 9.95 2.50 -8.51
N ASN A 78 10.44 1.48 -7.81
CA ASN A 78 11.87 1.17 -7.79
C ASN A 78 12.27 0.33 -9.01
N THR A 79 12.43 0.96 -10.18
CA THR A 79 12.88 0.26 -11.39
C THR A 79 14.40 0.15 -11.44
N LYS A 80 14.94 -1.09 -11.41
CA LYS A 80 16.37 -1.36 -11.58
C LYS A 80 16.86 -1.04 -13.00
N GLU A 81 15.98 -1.15 -14.00
CA GLU A 81 16.26 -0.81 -15.40
C GLU A 81 15.70 0.60 -15.72
N HIS A 82 16.37 1.37 -16.58
CA HIS A 82 15.96 2.72 -17.02
C HIS A 82 14.68 2.75 -17.90
N HIS A 83 13.87 1.68 -17.88
CA HIS A 83 12.67 1.59 -18.68
C HIS A 83 11.47 2.20 -17.96
N ALA A 84 10.66 2.95 -18.71
CA ALA A 84 9.36 3.40 -18.24
C ALA A 84 8.44 2.19 -17.95
N PRO A 85 7.40 2.35 -17.10
CA PRO A 85 6.37 1.34 -16.94
C PRO A 85 5.76 0.93 -18.28
N ASN A 86 5.24 -0.29 -18.36
CA ASN A 86 4.59 -0.83 -19.56
C ASN A 86 3.53 0.15 -20.12
N SER A 87 3.49 0.34 -21.43
CA SER A 87 2.54 1.24 -22.10
C SER A 87 1.07 0.92 -21.78
N VAL A 88 0.72 -0.37 -21.64
CA VAL A 88 -0.63 -0.80 -21.22
C VAL A 88 -0.95 -0.26 -19.82
N PHE A 89 0.05 -0.29 -18.91
CA PHE A 89 -0.11 0.21 -17.56
C PHE A 89 -0.35 1.73 -17.56
N LEU A 90 0.44 2.46 -18.33
CA LEU A 90 0.30 3.91 -18.49
C LEU A 90 -1.05 4.31 -19.12
N ASP A 91 -1.54 3.55 -20.09
CA ASP A 91 -2.81 3.83 -20.77
C ASP A 91 -4.01 3.68 -19.82
N ILE A 92 -3.98 2.67 -18.94
CA ILE A 92 -5.00 2.50 -17.91
C ILE A 92 -4.90 3.64 -16.89
N MET A 93 -3.70 3.97 -16.40
CA MET A 93 -3.51 5.10 -15.48
C MET A 93 -3.99 6.43 -16.06
N ALA A 94 -3.77 6.66 -17.36
CA ALA A 94 -4.20 7.86 -18.08
C ALA A 94 -5.73 8.07 -18.05
N SER A 95 -6.49 6.99 -17.85
CA SER A 95 -7.95 7.03 -17.76
C SER A 95 -8.48 7.46 -16.38
N PHE A 96 -7.65 7.41 -15.34
CA PHE A 96 -8.03 7.75 -13.97
C PHE A 96 -7.56 9.16 -13.56
N PRO A 97 -8.37 9.89 -12.78
CA PRO A 97 -7.98 11.20 -12.26
C PRO A 97 -6.95 11.09 -11.15
N LEU A 98 -6.07 12.09 -11.07
CA LEU A 98 -5.13 12.29 -9.95
C LEU A 98 -4.27 11.06 -9.63
N ILE A 99 -3.78 10.38 -10.67
CA ILE A 99 -2.79 9.31 -10.52
C ILE A 99 -1.51 9.76 -11.20
N TYR A 100 -0.40 9.59 -10.49
CA TYR A 100 0.94 9.94 -10.92
C TYR A 100 1.89 8.79 -10.61
N TRP A 101 3.00 8.72 -11.34
CA TRP A 101 4.10 7.83 -11.00
C TRP A 101 5.42 8.60 -11.04
N MET A 102 6.39 8.11 -10.30
CA MET A 102 7.77 8.52 -10.40
C MET A 102 8.69 7.34 -10.14
N ARG A 103 9.89 7.42 -10.70
CA ARG A 103 10.95 6.50 -10.36
C ARG A 103 11.57 6.93 -9.04
N GLY A 104 11.87 5.97 -8.18
CA GLY A 104 12.64 6.21 -6.97
C GLY A 104 12.55 5.06 -6.00
N ASN A 105 13.32 5.16 -4.92
CA ASN A 105 13.34 4.16 -3.86
C ASN A 105 12.87 4.80 -2.55
N PHE A 106 12.04 4.10 -1.78
CA PHE A 106 11.60 4.56 -0.46
C PHE A 106 12.72 4.54 0.60
N SER A 107 13.87 3.91 0.33
CA SER A 107 15.08 4.10 1.15
C SER A 107 15.75 5.46 0.92
N ASN A 108 15.46 6.14 -0.19
CA ASN A 108 15.99 7.46 -0.49
C ASN A 108 15.03 8.56 -0.05
N VAL A 109 15.48 9.40 0.89
CA VAL A 109 14.67 10.49 1.45
C VAL A 109 14.29 11.52 0.39
N ASP A 110 15.17 11.82 -0.57
CA ASP A 110 14.90 12.80 -1.61
C ASP A 110 13.73 12.37 -2.51
N ASP A 111 13.65 11.08 -2.82
CA ASP A 111 12.57 10.53 -3.64
C ASP A 111 11.24 10.60 -2.89
N LEU A 112 11.24 10.34 -1.58
CA LEU A 112 10.07 10.51 -0.72
C LEU A 112 9.62 11.98 -0.62
N LEU A 113 10.57 12.91 -0.51
CA LEU A 113 10.28 14.35 -0.47
C LEU A 113 9.67 14.82 -1.80
N ARG A 114 10.24 14.39 -2.95
CA ARG A 114 9.69 14.69 -4.29
C ARG A 114 8.30 14.08 -4.48
N ALA A 115 8.08 12.86 -3.98
CA ALA A 115 6.77 12.21 -3.96
C ALA A 115 5.73 12.91 -3.07
N GLY A 116 6.17 13.85 -2.22
CA GLY A 116 5.31 14.66 -1.37
C GLY A 116 4.97 14.04 -0.03
N ILE A 117 5.83 13.19 0.54
CA ILE A 117 5.56 12.47 1.80
C ILE A 117 5.11 13.38 2.95
N CYS A 118 5.61 14.61 3.02
CA CYS A 118 5.23 15.58 4.05
C CYS A 118 3.77 16.04 3.98
N GLN A 119 3.13 15.90 2.81
CA GLN A 119 1.72 16.28 2.56
C GLN A 119 0.81 15.04 2.45
N SER A 120 1.39 13.85 2.53
CA SER A 120 0.67 12.59 2.43
C SER A 120 0.16 12.17 3.80
N GLU A 121 -1.07 11.68 3.85
CA GLU A 121 -1.60 11.07 5.08
C GLU A 121 -1.18 9.60 5.18
N HIS A 122 -1.13 8.91 4.03
CA HIS A 122 -0.85 7.48 3.97
C HIS A 122 0.30 7.17 3.04
N MET A 123 1.12 6.20 3.45
CA MET A 123 2.12 5.55 2.62
C MET A 123 1.91 4.05 2.68
N VAL A 124 1.79 3.41 1.52
CA VAL A 124 1.68 1.96 1.37
C VAL A 124 3.01 1.44 0.85
N MET A 125 3.65 0.56 1.60
CA MET A 125 4.86 -0.17 1.19
C MET A 125 4.45 -1.58 0.79
N ALA A 126 4.54 -1.87 -0.51
CA ALA A 126 4.24 -3.17 -1.08
C ALA A 126 5.51 -3.80 -1.66
N ARG A 127 5.62 -5.13 -1.54
CA ARG A 127 6.76 -5.89 -2.06
C ARG A 127 6.32 -6.74 -3.25
N GLU A 128 6.96 -6.57 -4.39
CA GLU A 128 6.66 -7.35 -5.60
C GLU A 128 7.76 -8.40 -5.85
N SER A 129 8.06 -9.22 -4.83
CA SER A 129 8.75 -10.50 -4.97
C SER A 129 8.77 -11.28 -3.66
N ALA A 130 8.38 -12.55 -3.71
CA ALA A 130 8.92 -13.56 -2.83
C ALA A 130 10.01 -14.28 -3.63
N THR A 131 11.28 -13.92 -3.41
CA THR A 131 12.38 -14.82 -3.77
C THR A 131 12.30 -16.00 -2.82
N TYR A 132 12.17 -17.22 -3.34
CA TYR A 132 12.06 -18.48 -2.58
C TYR A 132 13.33 -18.86 -1.77
N HIS A 133 14.21 -17.90 -1.47
CA HIS A 133 15.55 -18.14 -0.98
C HIS A 133 15.87 -17.25 0.22
N GLN A 134 15.04 -17.33 1.28
CA GLN A 134 15.37 -17.20 2.72
C GLN A 134 14.13 -16.73 3.52
N GLU A 135 13.22 -17.65 3.83
CA GLU A 135 11.93 -17.38 4.50
C GLU A 135 12.01 -16.48 5.75
N TYR A 136 13.14 -16.47 6.47
CA TYR A 136 13.29 -15.69 7.71
C TYR A 136 13.80 -14.26 7.53
N LEU A 137 14.52 -13.94 6.45
CA LEU A 137 15.12 -12.60 6.24
C LEU A 137 14.37 -11.76 5.20
N ASP A 138 13.39 -12.34 4.51
CA ASP A 138 12.64 -11.67 3.45
C ASP A 138 12.01 -10.34 3.89
N ASP A 139 11.60 -10.24 5.16
CA ASP A 139 10.92 -9.06 5.71
C ASP A 139 11.88 -8.00 6.29
N CYS A 140 13.19 -8.30 6.41
CA CYS A 140 14.15 -7.43 7.10
C CYS A 140 14.21 -6.03 6.48
N ASP A 141 14.34 -5.95 5.17
CA ASP A 141 14.42 -4.66 4.46
C ASP A 141 13.14 -3.85 4.63
N SER A 142 11.97 -4.50 4.58
CA SER A 142 10.68 -3.82 4.74
C SER A 142 10.53 -3.27 6.15
N VAL A 143 10.89 -4.06 7.18
CA VAL A 143 10.85 -3.65 8.59
C VAL A 143 11.83 -2.50 8.87
N ILE A 144 13.06 -2.59 8.38
CA ILE A 144 14.08 -1.55 8.59
C ILE A 144 13.64 -0.23 7.94
N ASN A 145 13.22 -0.28 6.68
CA ASN A 145 12.77 0.90 5.96
C ASN A 145 11.50 1.50 6.59
N ALA A 146 10.54 0.67 7.00
CA ALA A 146 9.36 1.12 7.71
C ALA A 146 9.70 1.84 9.01
N GLN A 147 10.68 1.34 9.78
CA GLN A 147 11.14 1.97 11.01
C GLN A 147 11.84 3.32 10.75
N ILE A 148 12.64 3.41 9.69
CA ILE A 148 13.28 4.67 9.27
C ILE A 148 12.21 5.70 8.91
N ILE A 149 11.21 5.32 8.09
CA ILE A 149 10.12 6.20 7.68
C ILE A 149 9.27 6.62 8.88
N HIS A 150 8.92 5.70 9.77
CA HIS A 150 8.15 6.01 10.96
C HIS A 150 8.83 7.04 11.87
N ARG A 151 10.16 6.92 12.04
CA ARG A 151 10.95 7.89 12.83
C ARG A 151 11.13 9.23 12.12
N THR A 152 11.31 9.22 10.80
CA THR A 152 11.58 10.42 10.01
C THR A 152 10.31 11.22 9.70
N PHE A 153 9.19 10.54 9.48
CA PHE A 153 7.90 11.12 9.09
C PHE A 153 6.77 10.61 10.00
N PRO A 154 6.74 10.99 11.30
CA PRO A 154 5.81 10.44 12.28
C PRO A 154 4.33 10.75 12.01
N LYS A 155 4.04 11.77 11.16
CA LYS A 155 2.68 12.15 10.78
C LYS A 155 2.06 11.19 9.75
N VAL A 156 2.87 10.45 9.01
CA VAL A 156 2.41 9.57 7.93
C VAL A 156 1.96 8.24 8.52
N LYS A 157 0.75 7.81 8.16
CA LYS A 157 0.23 6.48 8.49
C LYS A 157 0.79 5.48 7.49
N LEU A 158 1.76 4.70 7.96
CA LEU A 158 2.39 3.66 7.16
C LEU A 158 1.56 2.38 7.14
N ILE A 159 1.43 1.77 5.97
CA ILE A 159 0.86 0.43 5.78
C ILE A 159 1.94 -0.41 5.10
N THR A 160 2.41 -1.46 5.77
CA THR A 160 3.48 -2.33 5.29
C THR A 160 2.99 -3.77 5.15
N GLU A 161 3.28 -4.38 4.02
CA GLU A 161 3.09 -5.81 3.82
C GLU A 161 4.27 -6.61 4.41
N LEU A 162 3.99 -7.62 5.23
CA LEU A 162 4.98 -8.59 5.74
C LEU A 162 4.56 -10.02 5.38
N SER A 163 5.52 -10.88 5.05
CA SER A 163 5.25 -12.30 4.83
C SER A 163 4.80 -12.97 6.14
N HIS A 164 5.53 -12.73 7.22
CA HIS A 164 5.32 -13.45 8.47
C HIS A 164 4.73 -12.54 9.56
N PHE A 165 3.58 -12.95 10.12
CA PHE A 165 2.96 -12.23 11.24
C PHE A 165 3.85 -12.18 12.50
N SER A 166 4.80 -13.10 12.65
CA SER A 166 5.80 -13.09 13.73
C SER A 166 6.71 -11.85 13.67
N ASN A 167 6.94 -11.30 12.47
CA ASN A 167 7.78 -10.13 12.25
C ASN A 167 7.09 -8.81 12.58
N MET A 168 5.76 -8.80 12.78
CA MET A 168 5.00 -7.63 13.24
C MET A 168 5.55 -7.04 14.55
N ARG A 169 6.25 -7.84 15.36
CA ARG A 169 6.87 -7.43 16.62
C ARG A 169 7.99 -6.40 16.48
N PHE A 170 8.56 -6.28 15.29
CA PHE A 170 9.69 -5.39 15.02
C PHE A 170 9.25 -4.03 14.47
N MET A 171 7.97 -3.88 14.13
CA MET A 171 7.39 -2.64 13.64
C MET A 171 7.15 -1.67 14.80
N GLU A 172 7.39 -0.37 14.55
CA GLU A 172 7.18 0.71 15.52
C GLU A 172 7.93 0.47 16.86
N PHE A 173 9.15 -0.09 16.78
CA PHE A 173 9.92 -0.42 17.98
C PHE A 173 10.36 0.83 18.76
N SER A 174 10.08 0.82 20.06
CA SER A 174 10.56 1.78 21.05
C SER A 174 11.22 1.04 22.21
N PRO A 175 12.40 1.45 22.69
CA PRO A 175 13.12 0.77 23.77
C PRO A 175 12.36 0.76 25.09
N ASP A 176 11.68 1.87 25.43
CA ASP A 176 10.99 2.05 26.72
C ASP A 176 9.48 1.93 26.56
N ASN A 177 9.01 0.73 26.23
CA ASN A 177 7.58 0.46 26.04
C ASN A 177 7.07 -0.66 26.95
N GLU A 178 6.61 -0.28 28.15
CA GLU A 178 6.01 -1.21 29.12
C GLU A 178 4.79 -1.94 28.53
N TYR A 179 3.97 -1.23 27.75
CA TYR A 179 2.79 -1.80 27.10
C TYR A 179 3.17 -2.94 26.13
N ALA A 180 4.23 -2.76 25.34
CA ALA A 180 4.74 -3.81 24.46
C ALA A 180 5.22 -5.05 25.23
N MET A 181 5.83 -4.87 26.41
CA MET A 181 6.24 -5.99 27.26
C MET A 181 5.04 -6.77 27.81
N GLN A 182 4.03 -6.05 28.31
CA GLN A 182 2.80 -6.67 28.82
C GLN A 182 2.04 -7.42 27.72
N GLN A 183 1.96 -6.83 26.52
CA GLN A 183 1.36 -7.43 25.34
C GLN A 183 2.07 -8.73 24.93
N SER A 184 3.41 -8.75 24.96
CA SER A 184 4.19 -9.96 24.67
C SER A 184 3.91 -11.10 25.66
N LYS A 185 3.78 -10.79 26.96
CA LYS A 185 3.37 -11.76 27.99
C LYS A 185 1.97 -12.31 27.72
N PHE A 186 1.03 -11.44 27.35
CA PHE A 186 -0.34 -11.83 27.04
C PHE A 186 -0.42 -12.71 25.79
N GLU A 187 0.30 -12.35 24.74
CA GLU A 187 0.39 -13.13 23.50
C GLU A 187 0.95 -14.54 23.76
N LYS A 188 2.02 -14.66 24.55
CA LYS A 188 2.57 -15.95 24.95
C LYS A 188 1.52 -16.81 25.65
N LYS A 189 0.79 -16.22 26.60
CA LYS A 189 -0.31 -16.91 27.31
C LYS A 189 -1.44 -17.35 26.38
N GLN A 190 -1.79 -16.56 25.36
CA GLN A 190 -2.81 -16.94 24.37
C GLN A 190 -2.32 -18.04 23.43
N ARG A 191 -1.05 -18.02 23.05
CA ARG A 191 -0.42 -19.08 22.26
C ARG A 191 -0.39 -20.39 23.04
N ASP A 192 -0.03 -20.36 24.31
CA ASP A 192 0.01 -21.54 25.18
C ASP A 192 -1.41 -22.12 25.42
N ARG A 193 -2.45 -21.30 25.25
CA ARG A 193 -3.87 -21.73 25.24
C ARG A 193 -4.34 -22.29 23.89
N GLY A 194 -3.49 -22.31 22.86
CA GLY A 194 -3.81 -22.80 21.52
C GLY A 194 -4.49 -21.77 20.60
N SER A 195 -4.46 -20.47 20.93
CA SER A 195 -5.06 -19.45 20.05
C SER A 195 -4.24 -19.24 18.79
N HIS A 196 -4.88 -19.35 17.63
CA HIS A 196 -4.28 -19.09 16.32
C HIS A 196 -4.22 -17.58 15.94
N LEU A 197 -4.76 -16.69 16.78
CA LEU A 197 -4.82 -15.23 16.55
C LEU A 197 -4.12 -14.45 17.66
N HIS A 198 -3.13 -15.04 18.31
CA HIS A 198 -2.40 -14.42 19.43
C HIS A 198 -1.77 -13.06 19.07
N PHE A 199 -1.40 -12.84 17.80
CA PHE A 199 -0.83 -11.59 17.29
C PHE A 199 -1.84 -10.45 17.12
N MET A 200 -3.15 -10.71 17.17
CA MET A 200 -4.22 -9.73 16.93
C MET A 200 -4.13 -8.52 17.87
N PHE A 201 -3.59 -8.72 19.07
CA PHE A 201 -3.47 -7.65 20.06
C PHE A 201 -2.32 -6.70 19.77
N ARG A 202 -1.36 -7.07 18.91
CA ARG A 202 -0.19 -6.24 18.59
C ARG A 202 -0.62 -4.89 18.04
N LEU A 203 -0.02 -3.81 18.55
CA LEU A 203 -0.40 -2.46 18.17
C LEU A 203 -0.29 -2.20 16.65
N PRO A 204 0.78 -2.64 15.94
CA PRO A 204 0.86 -2.47 14.49
C PRO A 204 -0.27 -3.17 13.72
N PHE A 205 -0.72 -4.33 14.20
CA PHE A 205 -1.85 -5.05 13.60
C PHE A 205 -3.17 -4.34 13.89
N ALA A 206 -3.44 -4.01 15.15
CA ALA A 206 -4.69 -3.37 15.57
C ALA A 206 -4.89 -1.96 14.95
N LYS A 207 -3.79 -1.24 14.70
CA LYS A 207 -3.77 0.05 14.00
C LYS A 207 -3.99 -0.07 12.49
N GLY A 208 -3.84 -1.28 11.93
CA GLY A 208 -3.87 -1.53 10.50
C GLY A 208 -2.61 -1.05 9.76
N SER A 209 -1.48 -0.88 10.45
CA SER A 209 -0.21 -0.50 9.82
C SER A 209 0.54 -1.69 9.23
N VAL A 210 0.15 -2.92 9.57
CA VAL A 210 0.74 -4.14 9.01
C VAL A 210 -0.32 -5.05 8.45
N PHE A 211 -0.05 -5.57 7.25
CA PHE A 211 -0.84 -6.59 6.59
C PHE A 211 0.04 -7.78 6.20
N SER A 212 -0.53 -8.99 6.20
CA SER A 212 0.16 -10.20 5.75
C SER A 212 -0.77 -11.02 4.86
N ALA A 213 -0.26 -11.42 3.69
CA ALA A 213 -1.02 -12.23 2.73
C ALA A 213 -1.49 -13.56 3.34
N ASN A 214 -0.71 -14.16 4.24
CA ASN A 214 -1.03 -15.43 4.90
C ASN A 214 -2.29 -15.36 5.78
N LEU A 215 -2.79 -14.16 6.11
CA LEU A 215 -4.08 -14.00 6.79
C LEU A 215 -5.26 -14.40 5.89
N ILE A 216 -5.10 -14.23 4.57
CA ILE A 216 -6.09 -14.61 3.56
C ILE A 216 -6.09 -16.13 3.35
N ASP A 217 -5.01 -16.87 3.60
CA ASP A 217 -5.02 -18.33 3.42
C ASP A 217 -6.09 -19.02 4.30
N ARG A 218 -6.37 -18.46 5.48
CA ARG A 218 -7.45 -18.95 6.35
C ARG A 218 -8.84 -18.76 5.76
N LEU A 219 -9.03 -17.73 4.95
CA LEU A 219 -10.28 -17.50 4.22
C LEU A 219 -10.54 -18.65 3.24
N LEU A 220 -9.51 -19.15 2.56
CA LEU A 220 -9.66 -20.27 1.63
C LEU A 220 -10.15 -21.53 2.36
N TYR A 221 -9.57 -21.86 3.51
CA TYR A 221 -10.06 -22.98 4.33
C TYR A 221 -11.49 -22.75 4.82
N GLN A 222 -11.84 -21.52 5.21
CA GLN A 222 -13.21 -21.19 5.62
C GLN A 222 -14.20 -21.25 4.47
N SER A 223 -13.78 -20.92 3.24
CA SER A 223 -14.66 -20.95 2.06
C SER A 223 -15.14 -22.35 1.71
N PHE A 224 -14.41 -23.40 2.12
CA PHE A 224 -14.87 -24.78 1.97
C PHE A 224 -16.18 -25.02 2.74
N VAL A 225 -16.30 -24.49 3.96
CA VAL A 225 -17.51 -24.61 4.78
C VAL A 225 -18.54 -23.53 4.42
N LYS A 226 -18.08 -22.34 4.04
CA LYS A 226 -18.89 -21.16 3.76
C LYS A 226 -18.58 -20.61 2.37
N PRO A 227 -19.19 -21.16 1.30
CA PRO A 227 -18.83 -20.82 -0.08
C PRO A 227 -19.05 -19.33 -0.43
N TYR A 228 -20.02 -18.69 0.24
CA TYR A 228 -20.34 -17.27 0.03
C TYR A 228 -19.27 -16.29 0.54
N LEU A 229 -18.30 -16.73 1.34
CA LEU A 229 -17.31 -15.82 1.95
C LEU A 229 -16.44 -15.12 0.92
N VAL A 230 -16.09 -15.80 -0.16
CA VAL A 230 -15.25 -15.24 -1.22
C VAL A 230 -15.99 -14.09 -1.91
N ASP A 231 -17.22 -14.34 -2.37
CA ASP A 231 -18.02 -13.33 -3.06
C ASP A 231 -18.35 -12.15 -2.15
N PHE A 232 -18.69 -12.44 -0.89
CA PHE A 232 -18.94 -11.41 0.12
C PHE A 232 -17.72 -10.48 0.29
N LEU A 233 -16.52 -11.04 0.40
CA LEU A 233 -15.31 -10.24 0.60
C LEU A 233 -14.91 -9.46 -0.65
N LYS A 234 -15.16 -9.99 -1.85
CA LYS A 234 -14.95 -9.24 -3.08
C LYS A 234 -15.87 -8.02 -3.18
N ILE A 235 -17.14 -8.17 -2.78
CA ILE A 235 -18.08 -7.03 -2.70
C ILE A 235 -17.61 -6.01 -1.66
N MET A 236 -17.21 -6.47 -0.48
CA MET A 236 -16.72 -5.59 0.59
C MET A 236 -15.45 -4.81 0.19
N LEU A 237 -14.54 -5.46 -0.54
CA LEU A 237 -13.32 -4.83 -1.06
C LEU A 237 -13.60 -3.94 -2.29
N GLY A 238 -14.77 -4.07 -2.91
CA GLY A 238 -15.12 -3.36 -4.14
C GLY A 238 -14.38 -3.88 -5.39
N THR A 239 -13.98 -5.15 -5.40
CA THR A 239 -13.36 -5.78 -6.58
C THR A 239 -14.41 -6.36 -7.52
N GLU A 240 -15.55 -6.79 -6.99
CA GLU A 240 -16.73 -7.17 -7.75
C GLU A 240 -17.93 -6.33 -7.27
N GLU A 241 -18.71 -5.83 -8.22
CA GLU A 241 -19.91 -5.05 -7.95
C GLU A 241 -21.12 -5.80 -8.51
N SER A 242 -22.16 -5.96 -7.69
CA SER A 242 -23.45 -6.48 -8.11
C SER A 242 -24.52 -5.39 -7.98
N HIS A 243 -25.59 -5.48 -8.78
CA HIS A 243 -26.69 -4.52 -8.66
C HIS A 243 -27.28 -4.54 -7.24
N GLY A 244 -27.29 -3.38 -6.58
CA GLY A 244 -27.75 -3.26 -5.19
C GLY A 244 -26.69 -3.55 -4.12
N SER A 245 -25.43 -3.78 -4.52
CA SER A 245 -24.32 -3.87 -3.56
C SER A 245 -23.98 -2.51 -2.93
N GLY A 246 -23.54 -2.54 -1.66
CA GLY A 246 -23.06 -1.38 -0.93
C GLY A 246 -21.53 -1.24 -1.01
N SER A 247 -21.00 -0.11 -0.56
CA SER A 247 -19.55 0.13 -0.46
C SER A 247 -19.14 0.49 0.96
N LEU A 248 -17.89 0.14 1.33
CA LEU A 248 -17.31 0.51 2.62
C LEU A 248 -16.92 1.98 2.65
N VAL A 249 -17.50 2.72 3.58
CA VAL A 249 -17.22 4.13 3.82
C VAL A 249 -16.80 4.35 5.27
N SER A 250 -15.90 5.30 5.47
CA SER A 250 -15.58 5.84 6.80
C SER A 250 -16.33 7.15 6.93
N VAL A 251 -17.11 7.29 8.00
CA VAL A 251 -17.73 8.56 8.38
C VAL A 251 -16.76 9.23 9.35
N SER A 252 -16.09 10.29 8.89
CA SER A 252 -15.16 11.10 9.68
C SER A 252 -15.63 12.54 9.72
#